data_AF-O75223-F1
#
_entry.id   AF-O75223-F1
#
_cell.length_a   1.000
_cell.length_b   1.000
_cell.length_c   1.000
_cell.angle_alpha   90.00
_cell.angle_beta   90.00
_cell.angle_gamma   90.00
#
_symmetry.space_group_name_H-M   'P 1'
#
loop_
_entity.id
_entity.type
_entity.pdbx_description
1 polymer ?
#
loop_
_entity_poly.entity_id
_entity_poly.type
_entity_poly.pdbx_seq_one_letter_code
_entity_poly.pdbx_strand_id
1 'polypeptide(L)'
;MANSGCKDVTGPDEESFLYFAYGSNLLTERIHLRNPSAAFFCVARLQDFKLDFGNSQGKTSQTWHGGIATIFQSPGDEVWGVVWKMNKSNLNSLDEQEGVKSGMYVVIEVKVATQEGKEITCRSYLMTNYESAPPSPQYKKIICMGAKENGLPLEYQEKLKAIEPNDYTGKVSEEIEDIIKKGETQTL
;
A
#
# COMPACT_ATOMS: atom_id res chain seq x y z
N MET A 1 7.97 -23.34 -2.40
CA MET A 1 7.11 -22.67 -3.40
C MET A 1 5.74 -22.48 -2.76
N ALA A 2 5.47 -21.31 -2.20
CA ALA A 2 4.12 -21.00 -1.71
C ALA A 2 3.26 -20.69 -2.94
N ASN A 3 2.17 -21.45 -3.09
CA ASN A 3 1.28 -21.40 -4.24
C ASN A 3 0.40 -20.14 -4.09
N SER A 4 0.89 -18.99 -4.53
CA SER A 4 0.14 -17.71 -4.56
C SER A 4 -0.88 -17.71 -5.70
N GLY A 5 -1.76 -18.71 -5.76
CA GLY A 5 -2.82 -18.76 -6.77
C GLY A 5 -3.91 -17.75 -6.44
N CYS A 6 -4.17 -16.81 -7.36
CA CYS A 6 -5.36 -15.95 -7.30
C CYS A 6 -6.63 -16.81 -7.21
N LYS A 7 -7.52 -16.53 -6.25
CA LYS A 7 -8.86 -17.14 -6.24
C LYS A 7 -9.64 -16.65 -7.46
N ASP A 8 -10.22 -17.55 -8.25
CA ASP A 8 -11.06 -17.18 -9.38
C ASP A 8 -12.24 -16.32 -8.91
N VAL A 9 -12.36 -15.11 -9.46
CA VAL A 9 -13.53 -14.27 -9.28
C VAL A 9 -14.62 -14.82 -10.21
N THR A 10 -15.47 -15.69 -9.67
CA THR A 10 -16.68 -16.14 -10.36
C THR A 10 -17.71 -15.02 -10.35
N GLY A 11 -17.73 -14.18 -11.39
CA GLY A 11 -18.72 -13.11 -11.57
C GLY A 11 -18.57 -11.91 -10.61
N PRO A 12 -19.31 -10.82 -10.85
CA PRO A 12 -19.32 -9.68 -9.94
C PRO A 12 -19.89 -10.12 -8.59
N ASP A 13 -19.03 -10.25 -7.60
CA ASP A 13 -19.44 -10.33 -6.21
C ASP A 13 -20.03 -8.97 -5.82
N GLU A 14 -21.37 -8.89 -5.75
CA GLU A 14 -22.06 -7.64 -5.52
C GLU A 14 -21.82 -7.06 -4.12
N GLU A 15 -21.28 -7.83 -3.18
CA GLU A 15 -21.06 -7.41 -1.80
C GLU A 15 -19.62 -6.96 -1.54
N SER A 16 -18.67 -7.28 -2.41
CA SER A 16 -17.25 -6.95 -2.21
C SER A 16 -16.66 -6.06 -3.30
N PHE A 17 -15.50 -5.50 -2.99
CA PHE A 17 -14.66 -4.79 -3.93
C PHE A 17 -13.19 -5.20 -3.72
N LEU A 18 -12.37 -4.93 -4.74
CA LEU A 18 -10.93 -5.16 -4.69
C LEU A 18 -10.22 -3.83 -4.48
N TYR A 19 -9.29 -3.79 -3.52
CA TYR A 19 -8.48 -2.63 -3.17
C TYR A 19 -7.00 -2.92 -3.47
N PHE A 20 -6.41 -2.15 -4.37
CA PHE A 20 -4.97 -2.21 -4.66
C PHE A 20 -4.20 -1.27 -3.74
N ALA A 21 -3.43 -1.85 -2.82
CA ALA A 21 -2.56 -1.15 -1.89
C ALA A 21 -1.10 -1.21 -2.36
N TYR A 22 -0.42 -0.06 -2.33
CA TYR A 22 1.01 0.08 -2.70
C TYR A 22 1.84 0.83 -1.63
N GLY A 23 1.21 1.22 -0.51
CA GLY A 23 1.84 1.92 0.63
C GLY A 23 1.88 1.06 1.91
N SER A 24 1.61 1.66 3.07
CA SER A 24 1.68 0.91 4.35
C SER A 24 0.68 -0.26 4.47
N ASN A 25 -0.43 -0.21 3.73
CA ASN A 25 -1.39 -1.32 3.64
C ASN A 25 -0.87 -2.53 2.82
N LEU A 26 0.40 -2.54 2.40
CA LEU A 26 1.06 -3.75 1.91
C LEU A 26 1.26 -4.79 3.02
N LEU A 27 1.30 -4.38 4.29
CA LEU A 27 1.51 -5.28 5.43
C LEU A 27 0.17 -5.68 6.05
N THR A 28 -0.07 -6.99 6.19
CA THR A 28 -1.33 -7.55 6.70
C THR A 28 -1.70 -6.99 8.07
N GLU A 29 -0.77 -7.06 9.03
CA GLU A 29 -1.01 -6.55 10.39
C GLU A 29 -1.35 -5.05 10.38
N ARG A 30 -0.75 -4.27 9.45
CA ARG A 30 -1.02 -2.83 9.33
C ARG A 30 -2.42 -2.52 8.83
N ILE A 31 -2.88 -3.18 7.76
CA ILE A 31 -4.24 -2.95 7.23
C ILE A 31 -5.29 -3.43 8.24
N HIS A 32 -5.02 -4.54 8.95
CA HIS A 32 -5.93 -5.12 9.94
C HIS A 32 -6.15 -4.26 11.19
N LEU A 33 -5.27 -3.30 11.51
CA LEU A 33 -5.51 -2.32 12.59
C LEU A 33 -6.83 -1.56 12.41
N ARG A 34 -7.25 -1.32 11.17
CA ARG A 34 -8.45 -0.53 10.83
C ARG A 34 -9.46 -1.30 9.98
N ASN A 35 -9.01 -2.31 9.23
CA ASN A 35 -9.84 -3.15 8.39
C ASN A 35 -9.54 -4.64 8.65
N PRO A 36 -9.91 -5.20 9.82
CA PRO A 36 -9.57 -6.57 10.22
C PRO A 36 -10.20 -7.66 9.33
N SER A 37 -11.23 -7.32 8.55
CA SER A 37 -11.87 -8.22 7.58
C SER A 37 -11.20 -8.23 6.21
N ALA A 38 -10.19 -7.38 5.96
CA ALA A 38 -9.51 -7.32 4.68
C ALA A 38 -8.81 -8.66 4.39
N ALA A 39 -9.21 -9.33 3.31
CA ALA A 39 -8.67 -10.63 2.93
C ALA A 39 -7.65 -10.47 1.81
N PHE A 40 -6.46 -11.04 1.98
CA PHE A 40 -5.47 -11.10 0.90
C PHE A 40 -6.11 -11.77 -0.32
N PHE A 41 -6.02 -11.12 -1.48
CA PHE A 41 -6.52 -11.64 -2.74
C PHE A 41 -5.37 -12.11 -3.64
N CYS A 42 -4.44 -11.20 -3.98
CA CYS A 42 -3.24 -11.52 -4.75
C CYS A 42 -2.19 -10.40 -4.70
N VAL A 43 -1.01 -10.66 -5.24
CA VAL A 43 -0.06 -9.62 -5.66
C VAL A 43 -0.35 -9.24 -7.11
N ALA A 44 -0.29 -7.95 -7.42
CA ALA A 44 -0.55 -7.46 -8.77
C ALA A 44 0.36 -6.27 -9.14
N ARG A 45 0.47 -6.02 -10.44
CA ARG A 45 1.23 -4.94 -11.04
C ARG A 45 0.31 -3.91 -11.67
N LEU A 46 0.52 -2.65 -11.34
CA LEU A 46 -0.03 -1.48 -12.03
C LEU A 46 0.99 -0.96 -13.04
N GLN A 47 0.65 -1.02 -14.32
CA GLN A 47 1.49 -0.57 -15.44
C GLN A 47 1.29 0.93 -15.72
N ASP A 48 2.35 1.61 -16.16
CA ASP A 48 2.37 3.03 -16.54
C ASP A 48 2.13 4.01 -15.37
N PHE A 49 2.50 3.56 -14.17
CA PHE A 49 2.52 4.36 -12.96
C PHE A 49 3.87 4.22 -12.26
N LYS A 50 4.25 5.25 -11.51
CA LYS A 50 5.43 5.25 -10.66
C LYS A 50 5.07 5.60 -9.22
N LEU A 51 5.73 4.92 -8.28
CA LEU A 51 5.65 5.20 -6.86
C LEU A 51 6.44 6.46 -6.53
N ASP A 52 5.86 7.33 -5.70
CA ASP A 52 6.51 8.48 -5.08
C ASP A 52 6.15 8.57 -3.60
N PHE A 53 6.83 9.44 -2.86
CA PHE A 53 6.51 9.78 -1.49
C PHE A 53 6.33 11.29 -1.38
N GLY A 54 5.29 11.70 -0.66
CA GLY A 54 4.87 13.10 -0.69
C GLY A 54 4.26 13.60 0.60
N ASN A 55 4.44 14.89 0.83
CA ASN A 55 3.70 15.67 1.82
C ASN A 55 2.42 16.19 1.18
N SER A 56 1.29 15.61 1.54
CA SER A 56 -0.02 16.03 1.02
C SER A 56 -0.28 17.50 1.37
N GLN A 57 -0.61 18.32 0.37
CA GLN A 57 -0.82 19.77 0.52
C GLN A 57 0.37 20.48 1.19
N GLY A 58 1.60 20.00 0.97
CA GLY A 58 2.83 20.53 1.59
C GLY A 58 2.94 20.24 3.09
N LYS A 59 2.07 19.39 3.65
CA LYS A 59 2.04 19.06 5.09
C LYS A 59 2.63 17.69 5.33
N THR A 60 3.68 17.64 6.14
CA THR A 60 4.26 16.38 6.62
C THR A 60 3.23 15.58 7.41
N SER A 61 3.16 14.28 7.14
CA SER A 61 2.28 13.37 7.87
C SER A 61 2.57 13.42 9.36
N GLN A 62 1.55 13.68 10.18
CA GLN A 62 1.69 13.67 11.64
C GLN A 62 1.78 12.24 12.21
N THR A 63 1.28 11.25 11.47
CA THR A 63 1.35 9.83 11.86
C THR A 63 2.68 9.21 11.47
N TRP A 64 3.20 9.58 10.29
CA TRP A 64 4.38 8.93 9.70
C TRP A 64 5.64 9.80 9.74
N HIS A 65 5.53 11.08 10.07
CA HIS A 65 6.66 12.00 10.19
C HIS A 65 7.57 12.04 8.94
N GLY A 66 6.98 11.94 7.76
CA GLY A 66 7.66 11.98 6.46
C GLY A 66 6.66 11.94 5.31
N GLY A 67 7.19 11.88 4.09
CA GLY A 67 6.38 11.67 2.90
C GLY A 67 5.68 10.31 2.92
N ILE A 68 4.41 10.28 2.54
CA ILE A 68 3.63 9.04 2.45
C ILE A 68 3.40 8.66 0.98
N ALA A 69 3.16 7.37 0.74
CA ALA A 69 3.22 6.78 -0.59
C ALA A 69 2.11 7.29 -1.51
N THR A 70 2.45 7.78 -2.69
CA THR A 70 1.49 8.11 -3.75
C THR A 70 1.94 7.50 -5.07
N ILE A 71 1.05 7.50 -6.06
CA ILE A 71 1.37 7.10 -7.42
C ILE A 71 1.00 8.22 -8.39
N PHE A 72 1.74 8.30 -9.49
CA PHE A 72 1.45 9.21 -10.59
C PHE A 72 1.68 8.48 -11.93
N GLN A 73 1.01 8.96 -12.99
CA GLN A 73 1.18 8.39 -14.33
C GLN A 73 2.62 8.58 -14.81
N SER A 74 3.24 7.49 -15.23
CA SER A 74 4.60 7.47 -15.75
C SER A 74 4.73 6.31 -16.75
N PRO A 75 4.54 6.57 -18.06
CA PRO A 75 4.58 5.53 -19.08
C PRO A 75 5.89 4.73 -19.05
N GLY A 76 5.79 3.40 -19.05
CA GLY A 76 6.93 2.48 -18.98
C GLY A 76 7.42 2.15 -17.57
N ASP A 77 6.97 2.85 -16.53
CA ASP A 77 7.17 2.46 -15.14
C ASP A 77 6.08 1.47 -14.66
N GLU A 78 6.32 0.86 -13.49
CA GLU A 78 5.38 -0.04 -12.85
C GLU A 78 5.39 0.10 -11.33
N VAL A 79 4.22 -0.15 -10.73
CA VAL A 79 4.03 -0.24 -9.28
C VAL A 79 3.50 -1.61 -8.93
N TRP A 80 4.18 -2.32 -8.05
CA TRP A 80 3.70 -3.59 -7.50
C TRP A 80 3.00 -3.36 -6.17
N GLY A 81 1.94 -4.12 -5.93
CA GLY A 81 1.16 -3.99 -4.71
C GLY A 81 0.38 -5.25 -4.34
N VAL A 82 -0.38 -5.14 -3.26
CA VAL A 82 -1.28 -6.19 -2.77
C VAL A 82 -2.72 -5.80 -3.11
N VAL A 83 -3.46 -6.75 -3.67
CA VAL A 83 -4.90 -6.65 -3.83
C VAL A 83 -5.56 -7.27 -2.60
N TRP A 84 -6.39 -6.48 -1.93
CA TRP A 84 -7.24 -6.90 -0.81
C TRP A 84 -8.68 -7.04 -1.28
N LYS A 85 -9.35 -8.13 -0.93
CA LYS A 85 -10.81 -8.27 -1.05
C LYS A 85 -11.48 -7.76 0.22
N MET A 86 -12.40 -6.82 0.07
CA MET A 86 -13.08 -6.13 1.18
C MET A 86 -14.58 -6.04 0.94
N ASN A 87 -15.40 -6.04 1.99
CA ASN A 87 -16.84 -5.83 1.84
C ASN A 87 -17.13 -4.35 1.52
N LYS A 88 -18.11 -4.07 0.65
CA LYS A 88 -18.51 -2.70 0.28
C LYS A 88 -18.96 -1.86 1.47
N SER A 89 -19.42 -2.48 2.57
CA SER A 89 -19.69 -1.78 3.83
C SER A 89 -18.45 -1.08 4.42
N ASN A 90 -17.24 -1.50 4.03
CA ASN A 90 -15.97 -0.92 4.45
C ASN A 90 -15.46 0.23 3.54
N LEU A 91 -16.19 0.60 2.47
CA LEU A 91 -15.78 1.70 1.59
C LEU A 91 -15.60 3.01 2.36
N ASN A 92 -16.58 3.38 3.19
CA ASN A 92 -16.54 4.63 3.95
C ASN A 92 -15.40 4.66 4.98
N SER A 93 -15.14 3.54 5.67
CA SER A 93 -14.07 3.45 6.67
C SER A 93 -12.69 3.48 6.03
N LEU A 94 -12.55 2.88 4.83
CA LEU A 94 -11.31 2.95 4.07
C LEU A 94 -11.06 4.38 3.54
N ASP A 95 -12.08 5.04 2.99
CA ASP A 95 -11.98 6.44 2.53
C ASP A 95 -11.62 7.41 3.67
N GLU A 96 -12.15 7.17 4.86
CA GLU A 96 -11.78 7.91 6.06
C GLU A 96 -10.32 7.67 6.45
N GLN A 97 -9.87 6.41 6.44
CA GLN A 97 -8.48 6.06 6.74
C GLN A 97 -7.50 6.74 5.77
N GLU A 98 -7.82 6.77 4.47
CA GLU A 98 -6.98 7.39 3.44
C GLU A 98 -7.21 8.92 3.34
N GLY A 99 -7.97 9.53 4.26
CA GLY A 99 -8.14 10.98 4.32
C GLY A 99 -8.81 11.59 3.09
N VAL A 100 -9.74 10.86 2.44
CA VAL A 100 -10.42 11.33 1.23
C VAL A 100 -11.21 12.61 1.50
N LYS A 101 -11.92 12.67 2.64
CA LYS A 101 -12.70 13.86 3.03
C LYS A 101 -11.85 15.10 3.30
N SER A 102 -10.60 14.94 3.73
CA SER A 102 -9.67 16.06 3.95
C SER A 102 -8.86 16.42 2.69
N GLY A 103 -9.09 15.71 1.58
CA GLY A 103 -8.36 15.90 0.33
C GLY A 103 -6.91 15.43 0.41
N MET A 104 -6.61 14.47 1.30
CA MET A 104 -5.27 13.86 1.37
C MET A 104 -5.02 13.00 0.14
N TYR A 105 -5.96 12.08 -0.14
CA TYR A 105 -6.00 11.27 -1.34
C TYR A 105 -7.32 11.49 -2.09
N VAL A 106 -7.30 11.21 -3.38
CA VAL A 106 -8.49 11.00 -4.20
C VAL A 106 -8.66 9.52 -4.51
N VAL A 107 -9.91 9.11 -4.67
CA VAL A 107 -10.28 7.75 -5.07
C VAL A 107 -10.07 7.60 -6.57
N ILE A 108 -9.45 6.49 -6.97
CA ILE A 108 -9.30 6.12 -8.38
C ILE A 108 -9.68 4.65 -8.60
N GLU A 109 -10.00 4.33 -9.85
CA GLU A 109 -10.09 2.95 -10.32
C GLU A 109 -8.85 2.66 -11.18
N VAL A 110 -8.22 1.51 -10.94
CA VAL A 110 -7.02 1.07 -11.65
C VAL A 110 -7.20 -0.36 -12.16
N LYS A 111 -6.59 -0.63 -13.31
CA LYS A 111 -6.48 -1.98 -13.86
C LYS A 111 -5.09 -2.52 -13.56
N VAL A 112 -5.02 -3.62 -12.82
CA VAL A 112 -3.76 -4.26 -12.42
C VAL A 112 -3.69 -5.66 -13.01
N ALA A 113 -2.47 -6.09 -13.36
CA ALA A 113 -2.21 -7.42 -13.88
C ALA A 113 -1.69 -8.33 -12.77
N THR A 114 -2.27 -9.52 -12.62
CA THR A 114 -1.72 -10.57 -11.75
C THR A 114 -0.47 -11.20 -12.35
N GLN A 115 0.24 -12.03 -11.58
CA GLN A 115 1.39 -12.78 -12.09
C GLN A 115 1.01 -13.75 -13.22
N GLU A 116 -0.24 -14.23 -13.25
CA GLU A 116 -0.77 -15.07 -14.32
C GLU A 116 -1.25 -14.26 -15.55
N GLY A 117 -1.08 -12.94 -15.54
CA GLY A 117 -1.49 -12.05 -16.63
C GLY A 117 -2.99 -11.75 -16.67
N LYS A 118 -3.76 -12.09 -15.62
CA LYS A 118 -5.17 -11.71 -15.52
C LYS A 118 -5.27 -10.22 -15.19
N GLU A 119 -6.12 -9.50 -15.89
CA GLU A 119 -6.45 -8.10 -15.56
C GLU A 119 -7.55 -8.05 -14.48
N ILE A 120 -7.33 -7.24 -13.45
CA ILE A 120 -8.25 -7.04 -12.34
C ILE A 120 -8.50 -5.54 -12.20
N THR A 121 -9.77 -5.16 -12.05
CA THR A 121 -10.15 -3.79 -11.73
C THR A 121 -10.22 -3.61 -10.22
N CYS A 122 -9.48 -2.62 -9.70
CA CYS A 122 -9.34 -2.35 -8.28
C CYS A 122 -9.62 -0.88 -7.98
N ARG A 123 -10.22 -0.62 -6.82
CA ARG A 123 -10.14 0.68 -6.17
C ARG A 123 -8.70 0.92 -5.72
N SER A 124 -8.23 2.16 -5.85
CA SER A 124 -7.00 2.62 -5.23
C SER A 124 -7.11 4.10 -4.90
N TYR A 125 -6.00 4.70 -4.47
CA TYR A 125 -5.93 6.09 -4.06
C TYR A 125 -4.69 6.73 -4.68
N LEU A 126 -4.70 8.04 -4.91
CA LEU A 126 -3.48 8.81 -5.19
C LEU A 126 -3.61 10.23 -4.63
N MET A 127 -2.49 10.95 -4.50
CA MET A 127 -2.50 12.38 -4.19
C MET A 127 -2.49 13.20 -5.47
N THR A 128 -3.35 14.21 -5.56
CA THR A 128 -3.35 15.19 -6.67
C THR A 128 -2.58 16.46 -6.37
N ASN A 129 -2.36 16.77 -5.09
CA ASN A 129 -1.64 17.94 -4.62
C ASN A 129 -0.69 17.55 -3.49
N TYR A 130 0.59 17.39 -3.82
CA TYR A 130 1.63 17.02 -2.86
C TYR A 130 2.99 17.62 -3.26
N GLU A 131 3.87 17.78 -2.28
CA GLU A 131 5.29 18.05 -2.51
C GLU A 131 6.08 16.76 -2.30
N SER A 132 6.90 16.35 -3.26
CA SER A 132 7.73 15.14 -3.11
C SER A 132 8.66 15.29 -1.90
N ALA A 133 8.65 14.28 -1.03
CA ALA A 133 9.42 14.26 0.21
C ALA A 133 9.76 12.81 0.60
N PRO A 134 10.96 12.55 1.12
CA PRO A 134 11.34 11.21 1.53
C PRO A 134 10.46 10.68 2.68
N PRO A 135 10.20 9.36 2.73
CA PRO A 135 9.47 8.74 3.84
C PRO A 135 10.29 8.74 5.12
N SER A 136 9.64 8.55 6.28
CA SER A 136 10.38 8.24 7.50
C SER A 136 11.00 6.84 7.47
N PRO A 137 12.05 6.58 8.26
CA PRO A 137 12.61 5.24 8.41
C PRO A 137 11.54 4.18 8.77
N GLN A 138 10.62 4.51 9.68
CA GLN A 138 9.54 3.63 10.12
C GLN A 138 8.53 3.37 9.01
N TYR A 139 8.09 4.39 8.27
CA TYR A 139 7.16 4.20 7.16
C TYR A 139 7.75 3.34 6.05
N LYS A 140 9.01 3.62 5.67
CA LYS A 140 9.77 2.78 4.73
C LYS A 140 9.85 1.33 5.22
N LYS A 141 10.16 1.12 6.50
CA LYS A 141 10.26 -0.22 7.11
C LYS A 141 8.95 -1.00 6.98
N ILE A 142 7.80 -0.38 7.28
CA ILE A 142 6.47 -1.02 7.15
C ILE A 142 6.20 -1.44 5.70
N ILE A 143 6.49 -0.57 4.73
CA ILE A 143 6.34 -0.89 3.30
C ILE A 143 7.21 -2.08 2.90
N CYS A 144 8.50 -2.07 3.27
CA CYS A 144 9.41 -3.17 2.98
C CYS A 144 8.99 -4.48 3.65
N MET A 145 8.48 -4.43 4.89
CA MET A 145 7.94 -5.60 5.59
C MET A 145 6.73 -6.19 4.84
N GLY A 146 5.77 -5.35 4.45
CA GLY A 146 4.59 -5.81 3.68
C GLY A 146 4.95 -6.37 2.31
N ALA A 147 5.90 -5.74 1.61
CA ALA A 147 6.39 -6.22 0.34
C ALA A 147 7.03 -7.62 0.45
N LYS A 148 7.82 -7.85 1.52
CA LYS A 148 8.42 -9.15 1.81
C LYS A 148 7.37 -10.18 2.23
N GLU A 149 6.47 -9.83 3.16
CA GLU A 149 5.41 -10.70 3.68
C GLU A 149 4.57 -11.29 2.55
N ASN A 150 4.11 -10.44 1.62
CA ASN A 150 3.21 -10.84 0.56
C ASN A 150 3.93 -11.31 -0.71
N GLY A 151 5.26 -11.37 -0.72
CA GLY A 151 6.02 -11.91 -1.84
C GLY A 151 5.96 -11.06 -3.12
N LEU A 152 6.04 -9.74 -3.00
CA LEU A 152 6.25 -8.86 -4.15
C LEU A 152 7.56 -9.25 -4.88
N PRO A 153 7.72 -8.96 -6.19
CA PRO A 153 8.93 -9.34 -6.92
C PRO A 153 10.20 -8.84 -6.26
N LEU A 154 11.25 -9.66 -6.28
CA LEU A 154 12.51 -9.36 -5.60
C LEU A 154 13.14 -8.06 -6.10
N GLU A 155 13.11 -7.81 -7.42
CA GLU A 155 13.62 -6.54 -7.96
C GLU A 155 12.85 -5.33 -7.42
N TYR A 156 11.54 -5.47 -7.19
CA TYR A 156 10.73 -4.40 -6.62
C TYR A 156 11.02 -4.21 -5.12
N GLN A 157 11.23 -5.30 -4.37
CA GLN A 157 11.68 -5.22 -2.98
C GLN A 157 13.02 -4.50 -2.85
N GLU A 158 13.98 -4.75 -3.75
CA GLU A 158 15.26 -4.04 -3.76
C GLU A 158 15.09 -2.55 -4.10
N LYS A 159 14.22 -2.20 -5.06
CA LYS A 159 13.85 -0.80 -5.33
C LYS A 159 13.30 -0.10 -4.08
N LEU A 160 12.41 -0.76 -3.33
CA LEU A 160 11.86 -0.21 -2.08
C LEU A 160 12.94 -0.03 -1.00
N LYS A 161 13.86 -0.99 -0.86
CA LYS A 161 14.98 -0.90 0.10
C LYS A 161 15.96 0.23 -0.26
N ALA A 162 16.13 0.53 -1.55
CA ALA A 162 17.02 1.59 -2.03
C ALA A 162 16.49 3.01 -1.80
N ILE A 163 15.22 3.19 -1.43
CA ILE A 163 14.64 4.51 -1.13
C ILE A 163 15.36 5.12 0.07
N GLU A 164 15.90 6.32 -0.06
CA GLU A 164 16.50 7.06 1.06
C GLU A 164 15.38 7.64 1.94
N PRO A 165 15.29 7.26 3.24
CA PRO A 165 14.35 7.89 4.15
C PRO A 165 14.88 9.27 4.62
N ASN A 166 14.00 10.05 5.25
CA ASN A 166 14.40 11.24 5.99
C ASN A 166 15.14 10.88 7.29
N ASP A 167 15.59 11.90 8.02
CA ASP A 167 16.35 11.79 9.26
C ASP A 167 15.48 11.74 10.54
N TYR A 168 14.19 11.42 10.42
CA TYR A 168 13.30 11.32 11.59
C TYR A 168 13.76 10.21 12.55
N THR A 169 14.01 10.59 13.80
CA THR A 169 14.51 9.69 14.88
C THR A 169 13.53 9.53 16.05
N GLY A 170 12.34 10.12 15.95
CA GLY A 170 11.29 9.98 16.96
C GLY A 170 10.55 8.64 16.85
N LYS A 171 9.41 8.54 17.53
CA LYS A 171 8.54 7.36 17.50
C LYS A 171 7.27 7.65 16.71
N VAL A 172 6.78 6.65 16.00
CA VAL A 172 5.40 6.61 15.50
C VAL A 172 4.48 6.05 16.59
N SER A 173 3.21 5.74 16.26
CA SER A 173 2.27 5.19 17.25
C SER A 173 2.76 3.87 17.85
N GLU A 174 2.38 3.59 19.09
CA GLU A 174 2.80 2.38 19.82
C GLU A 174 2.47 1.10 19.05
N GLU A 175 1.29 1.04 18.41
CA GLU A 175 0.88 -0.12 17.62
C GLU A 175 1.81 -0.36 16.42
N ILE A 176 2.31 0.70 15.79
CA ILE A 176 3.23 0.59 14.66
C ILE A 176 4.63 0.20 15.13
N GLU A 177 5.10 0.77 16.24
CA GLU A 177 6.38 0.41 16.85
C GLU A 177 6.40 -1.08 17.25
N ASP A 178 5.29 -1.58 17.80
CA ASP A 178 5.14 -3.01 18.14
C ASP A 178 5.17 -3.91 16.90
N ILE A 179 4.50 -3.52 15.80
CA ILE A 179 4.56 -4.23 14.52
C ILE A 179 6.00 -4.31 14.01
N ILE A 180 6.73 -3.18 14.01
CA ILE A 180 8.13 -3.12 13.55
C ILE A 180 9.00 -4.05 14.39
N LYS A 181 8.89 -3.97 15.71
CA LYS A 181 9.68 -4.79 16.64
C LYS A 181 9.44 -6.29 16.45
N LYS A 182 8.18 -6.72 16.29
CA LYS A 182 7.84 -8.13 15.99
C LYS A 182 8.48 -8.60 14.69
N GLY A 183 8.40 -7.78 13.64
CA GLY A 183 9.00 -8.10 12.33
C GLY A 183 10.52 -8.28 12.38
N GLU A 184 11.20 -7.54 13.24
CA GLU A 184 12.65 -7.68 13.43
C GLU A 184 13.04 -8.98 14.13
N THR A 185 12.26 -9.40 15.13
CA THR A 185 12.53 -10.67 15.86
C THR A 185 12.36 -11.92 15.01
N GLN A 186 11.56 -11.87 13.94
CA GLN A 186 11.36 -13.00 13.01
C GLN A 186 12.49 -13.14 11.97
N THR A 187 13.45 -12.21 11.95
CA THR A 187 14.53 -12.19 10.95
C THR A 187 15.87 -12.70 11.51
N LEU A 188 15.91 -13.15 12.78
CA LEU A 188 17.04 -13.79 13.46
C LEU A 188 16.81 -15.31 13.57
#